data_AF-A0A5B6ZM44-F1
#
_entry.id   AF-A0A5B6ZM44-F1
#
_cell.length_a   1.000
_cell.length_b   1.000
_cell.length_c   1.000
_cell.angle_alpha   90.00
_cell.angle_beta   90.00
_cell.angle_gamma   90.00
#
_symmetry.space_group_name_H-M   'P 1'
#
loop_
_entity.id
_entity.type
_entity.pdbx_description
1 polymer ?
#
loop_
_entity_poly.entity_id
_entity_poly.type
_entity_poly.pdbx_seq_one_letter_code
_entity_poly.pdbx_strand_id
1 'polypeptide(L)'
;SVAKSPEALQIPHSDSVCALKDGFLAQHFSSLHPGSVTINLGVAGLVAYSIDKQNPLLPRLFAVVDDIFCLFQGHIENVAHLKQRYGLNKTANEVIIVIEAYRTLRDRGPYPADQVLRDLLTILFSQMMQI
;
A
#
# COMPACT_ATOMS: atom_id res chain seq x y z
N SER A 1 -10.55 -10.17 -17.35
CA SER A 1 -9.13 -10.23 -17.74
C SER A 1 -8.46 -9.01 -17.14
N VAL A 2 -7.54 -9.18 -16.18
CA VAL A 2 -6.91 -8.08 -15.43
C VAL A 2 -5.62 -7.67 -16.14
N ALA A 3 -5.35 -6.37 -16.24
CA ALA A 3 -4.15 -5.84 -16.89
C ALA A 3 -2.89 -6.12 -16.05
N LYS A 4 -1.75 -6.36 -16.70
CA LYS A 4 -0.47 -6.57 -16.03
C LYS A 4 0.01 -5.29 -15.32
N SER A 5 0.66 -5.42 -14.18
CA SER A 5 1.24 -4.30 -13.42
C SER A 5 2.23 -3.49 -14.28
N PRO A 6 2.26 -2.15 -14.15
CA PRO A 6 3.17 -1.29 -14.89
C PRO A 6 4.64 -1.73 -14.75
N GLU A 7 5.36 -1.83 -15.86
CA GLU A 7 6.78 -2.22 -15.90
C GLU A 7 7.66 -1.32 -15.03
N ALA A 8 7.31 -0.03 -14.90
CA ALA A 8 8.00 0.93 -14.05
C ALA A 8 7.93 0.63 -12.54
N LEU A 9 7.02 -0.26 -12.10
CA LEU A 9 6.90 -0.71 -10.72
C LEU A 9 7.57 -2.07 -10.47
N GLN A 10 8.13 -2.70 -11.51
CA GLN A 10 8.78 -3.99 -11.39
C GLN A 10 10.23 -3.79 -10.93
N ILE A 11 10.62 -4.47 -9.85
CA ILE A 11 11.99 -4.41 -9.32
C ILE A 11 12.88 -5.32 -10.17
N PRO A 12 14.00 -4.84 -10.72
CA PRO A 12 14.93 -5.67 -11.47
C PRO A 12 15.75 -6.52 -10.48
N HIS A 13 15.71 -7.84 -10.66
CA HIS A 13 16.42 -8.90 -9.90
C HIS A 13 15.63 -9.59 -8.78
N SER A 14 15.17 -10.80 -9.10
CA SER A 14 14.49 -11.76 -8.23
C SER A 14 15.44 -12.88 -7.80
N ASP A 15 16.63 -12.55 -7.29
CA ASP A 15 17.48 -13.50 -6.55
C ASP A 15 17.35 -13.28 -5.03
N SER A 16 16.16 -12.83 -4.60
CA SER A 16 15.88 -12.67 -3.17
C SER A 16 15.74 -14.05 -2.54
N VAL A 17 16.69 -14.43 -1.70
CA VAL A 17 16.58 -15.57 -0.79
C VAL A 17 15.22 -15.46 -0.10
N CYS A 18 14.29 -16.35 -0.43
CA CYS A 18 12.91 -16.26 0.04
C CYS A 18 12.90 -16.29 1.58
N ALA A 19 12.86 -15.12 2.20
CA ALA A 19 12.64 -14.92 3.62
C ALA A 19 11.33 -15.58 4.12
N LEU A 20 10.52 -16.06 3.17
CA LEU A 20 9.27 -16.77 3.34
C LEU A 20 9.42 -18.23 3.77
N LYS A 21 10.55 -18.88 3.47
CA LYS A 21 10.67 -20.35 3.56
C LYS A 21 10.35 -20.90 4.96
N ASP A 22 10.73 -20.18 6.01
CA ASP A 22 10.60 -20.68 7.38
C ASP A 22 9.79 -19.74 8.30
N GLY A 23 9.23 -18.64 7.77
CA GLY A 23 8.46 -17.67 8.56
C GLY A 23 9.24 -16.96 9.68
N PHE A 24 10.54 -17.20 9.79
CA PHE A 24 11.40 -16.74 10.88
C PHE A 24 11.34 -15.22 11.07
N LEU A 25 11.40 -14.43 9.99
CA LEU A 25 11.35 -12.97 10.10
C LEU A 25 10.01 -12.48 10.67
N ALA A 26 8.89 -13.10 10.29
CA ALA A 26 7.59 -12.73 10.82
C ALA A 26 7.47 -13.11 12.31
N GLN A 27 7.93 -14.30 12.68
CA GLN A 27 7.93 -14.74 14.08
C GLN A 27 8.82 -13.85 14.96
N HIS A 28 10.03 -13.52 14.48
CA HIS A 28 10.92 -12.60 15.15
C HIS A 28 10.31 -11.20 15.24
N PHE A 29 9.68 -10.69 14.18
CA PHE A 29 8.99 -9.41 14.22
C PHE A 29 7.89 -9.40 15.29
N SER A 30 7.11 -10.48 15.38
CA SER A 30 6.05 -10.63 16.38
C SER A 30 6.56 -10.78 17.81
N SER A 31 7.75 -11.36 18.02
CA SER A 31 8.35 -11.43 19.35
C SER A 31 8.82 -10.06 19.86
N LEU A 32 9.24 -9.18 18.95
CA LEU A 32 9.65 -7.80 19.28
C LEU A 32 8.48 -6.83 19.41
N HIS A 33 7.35 -7.10 18.75
CA HIS A 33 6.20 -6.21 18.69
C HIS A 33 4.92 -6.95 19.11
N PRO A 34 4.62 -6.99 20.42
CA PRO A 34 3.36 -7.53 20.91
C PRO A 34 2.17 -6.86 20.22
N GLY A 35 1.22 -7.65 19.71
CA GLY A 35 0.08 -7.13 18.94
C GLY A 35 0.35 -6.88 17.46
N SER A 36 1.52 -7.26 16.94
CA SER A 36 1.74 -7.29 15.50
C SER A 36 0.77 -8.25 14.78
N VAL A 37 0.47 -7.92 13.53
CA VAL A 37 -0.32 -8.72 12.60
C VAL A 37 0.60 -9.19 11.49
N THR A 38 0.53 -10.48 11.17
CA THR A 38 1.20 -11.05 10.00
C THR A 38 0.17 -11.49 8.97
N ILE A 39 0.37 -11.08 7.73
CA ILE A 39 -0.47 -11.40 6.58
C ILE A 39 0.36 -12.28 5.65
N ASN A 40 -0.15 -13.48 5.37
CA ASN A 40 0.48 -14.43 4.45
C ASN A 40 -0.17 -14.30 3.07
N LEU A 41 0.65 -13.98 2.07
CA LEU A 41 0.24 -13.73 0.69
C LEU A 41 0.68 -14.89 -0.22
N GLY A 42 0.90 -16.07 0.36
CA GLY A 42 1.34 -17.27 -0.33
C GLY A 42 2.73 -17.11 -0.92
N VAL A 43 2.86 -17.36 -2.23
CA VAL A 43 4.14 -17.29 -2.95
C VAL A 43 4.65 -15.85 -3.13
N ALA A 44 3.78 -14.85 -2.99
CA ALA A 44 4.15 -13.45 -3.22
C ALA A 44 4.85 -12.82 -2.01
N GLY A 45 4.58 -13.31 -0.79
CA GLY A 45 5.22 -12.72 0.38
C GLY A 45 4.55 -12.94 1.72
N LEU A 46 5.17 -12.36 2.73
CA LEU A 46 4.62 -12.15 4.07
C LEU A 46 4.71 -10.66 4.36
N VAL A 47 3.66 -10.08 4.93
CA VAL A 47 3.67 -8.71 5.47
C VAL A 47 3.47 -8.81 6.97
N ALA A 48 4.45 -8.37 7.75
CA ALA A 48 4.33 -8.22 9.19
C ALA A 48 4.25 -6.73 9.54
N TYR A 49 3.26 -6.37 10.36
CA TYR A 49 2.93 -4.99 10.69
C TYR A 49 2.61 -4.87 12.18
N SER A 50 2.96 -3.74 12.80
CA SER A 50 2.53 -3.40 14.15
C SER A 50 2.09 -1.94 14.24
N ILE A 51 1.16 -1.68 15.15
CA ILE A 51 0.77 -0.32 15.58
C ILE A 51 1.62 0.18 16.77
N ASP A 52 2.55 -0.64 17.27
CA ASP A 52 3.46 -0.22 18.33
C ASP A 52 4.34 0.96 17.87
N LYS A 53 4.60 1.90 18.80
CA LYS A 53 5.38 3.12 18.57
C LYS A 53 4.93 3.93 17.34
N GLN A 54 3.64 3.88 17.00
CA GLN A 54 3.10 4.66 15.89
C GLN A 54 3.30 6.16 16.12
N ASN A 55 3.82 6.85 15.10
CA ASN A 55 3.93 8.30 15.14
C ASN A 55 2.52 8.90 14.99
N PRO A 56 2.04 9.69 15.97
CA PRO A 56 0.71 10.29 15.91
C PRO A 56 0.55 11.29 14.74
N LEU A 57 1.64 11.84 14.22
CA LEU A 57 1.62 12.75 13.06
C LEU A 57 1.60 12.04 11.72
N LEU A 58 2.02 10.77 11.68
CA LEU A 58 2.12 9.96 10.47
C LEU A 58 1.46 8.61 10.72
N PRO A 59 0.12 8.58 10.74
CA PRO A 59 -0.62 7.37 11.03
C PRO A 59 -0.29 6.27 10.02
N ARG A 60 -0.20 5.04 10.52
CA ARG A 60 0.04 3.86 9.71
C ARG A 60 -1.27 3.11 9.50
N LEU A 61 -1.81 3.17 8.28
CA LEU A 61 -3.06 2.58 7.87
C LEU A 61 -2.83 1.37 6.97
N PHE A 62 -3.69 0.38 7.08
CA PHE A 62 -3.68 -0.79 6.22
C PHE A 62 -5.09 -1.03 5.66
N ALA A 63 -5.20 -1.30 4.37
CA ALA A 63 -6.46 -1.67 3.73
C ALA A 63 -6.23 -2.62 2.56
N VAL A 64 -7.29 -3.36 2.24
CA VAL A 64 -7.38 -4.25 1.08
C VAL A 64 -8.65 -3.93 0.32
N VAL A 65 -8.53 -3.66 -0.98
CA VAL A 65 -9.66 -3.44 -1.91
C VAL A 65 -9.33 -4.11 -3.22
N ASP A 66 -10.23 -4.94 -3.75
CA ASP A 66 -10.06 -5.63 -5.04
C ASP A 66 -8.67 -6.32 -5.17
N ASP A 67 -8.26 -7.06 -4.13
CA ASP A 67 -6.95 -7.73 -4.00
C ASP A 67 -5.72 -6.82 -4.07
N ILE A 68 -5.90 -5.51 -3.87
CA ILE A 68 -4.80 -4.54 -3.72
C ILE A 68 -4.56 -4.31 -2.24
N PHE A 69 -3.37 -4.72 -1.77
CA PHE A 69 -2.93 -4.60 -0.40
C PHE A 69 -2.11 -3.32 -0.26
N CYS A 70 -2.55 -2.38 0.58
CA CYS A 70 -1.85 -1.12 0.79
C CYS A 70 -1.53 -0.89 2.26
N LEU A 71 -0.24 -0.71 2.53
CA LEU A 71 0.26 -0.19 3.80
C LEU A 71 0.70 1.26 3.59
N PHE A 72 -0.07 2.18 4.16
CA PHE A 72 0.18 3.62 4.06
C PHE A 72 0.69 4.14 5.40
N GLN A 73 1.76 4.93 5.41
CA GLN A 73 2.19 5.65 6.59
C GLN A 73 2.35 7.13 6.26
N GLY A 74 1.43 7.97 6.70
CA GLY A 74 1.52 9.40 6.39
C GLY A 74 0.23 10.14 6.62
N HIS A 75 0.18 11.35 6.06
CA HIS A 75 -1.02 12.18 6.06
C HIS A 75 -1.18 12.83 4.69
N ILE A 76 -2.42 12.96 4.25
CA ILE A 76 -2.82 13.58 2.99
C ILE A 76 -3.60 14.84 3.35
N GLU A 77 -3.15 16.01 2.89
CA GLU A 77 -3.78 17.28 3.24
C GLU A 77 -5.09 17.52 2.45
N ASN A 78 -5.15 17.04 1.21
CA ASN A 78 -6.21 17.32 0.23
C ASN A 78 -7.28 16.22 0.14
N VAL A 79 -7.60 15.52 1.25
CA VAL A 79 -8.52 14.36 1.30
C VAL A 79 -9.87 14.62 0.62
N ALA A 80 -10.51 15.76 0.90
CA ALA A 80 -11.85 16.06 0.36
C ALA A 80 -11.84 16.18 -1.17
N HIS A 81 -10.82 16.86 -1.71
CA HIS A 81 -10.62 17.01 -3.15
C HIS A 81 -10.35 15.66 -3.82
N LEU A 82 -9.50 14.83 -3.23
CA LEU A 82 -9.18 13.51 -3.78
C LEU A 82 -10.39 12.56 -3.72
N LYS A 83 -11.19 12.60 -2.66
CA LYS A 83 -12.45 11.84 -2.60
C LYS A 83 -13.39 12.23 -3.73
N GLN A 84 -13.56 13.51 -3.97
CA GLN A 84 -14.39 13.99 -5.07
C GLN A 84 -13.83 13.55 -6.43
N ARG A 85 -12.52 13.69 -6.64
CA ARG A 85 -11.84 13.33 -7.90
C ARG A 85 -11.95 11.85 -8.22
N TYR A 86 -11.73 10.99 -7.24
CA TYR A 86 -11.81 9.54 -7.42
C TYR A 86 -13.22 8.97 -7.20
N GLY A 87 -14.25 9.83 -6.99
CA GLY A 87 -15.63 9.38 -6.81
C GLY A 87 -15.86 8.55 -5.54
N LEU A 88 -15.08 8.79 -4.49
CA LEU A 88 -15.11 8.01 -3.25
C LEU A 88 -16.18 8.48 -2.28
N ASN A 89 -16.66 7.55 -1.47
CA ASN A 89 -17.63 7.85 -0.42
C ASN A 89 -17.01 8.72 0.70
N LYS A 90 -17.88 9.33 1.52
CA LYS A 90 -17.45 10.22 2.61
C LYS A 90 -16.61 9.50 3.67
N THR A 91 -16.79 8.19 3.84
CA THR A 91 -16.10 7.35 4.82
C THR A 91 -14.73 6.85 4.37
N ALA A 92 -14.35 7.04 3.10
CA ALA A 92 -13.04 6.64 2.61
C ALA A 92 -11.93 7.33 3.41
N ASN A 93 -10.88 6.60 3.75
CA ASN A 93 -9.71 7.17 4.43
C ASN A 93 -8.55 7.29 3.43
N GLU A 94 -7.39 7.73 3.91
CA GLU A 94 -6.23 8.03 3.09
C GLU A 94 -5.68 6.78 2.37
N VAL A 95 -5.68 5.62 3.02
CA VAL A 95 -5.22 4.36 2.39
C VAL A 95 -6.14 3.94 1.24
N ILE A 96 -7.46 4.18 1.35
CA ILE A 96 -8.39 3.94 0.23
C ILE A 96 -8.11 4.90 -0.94
N ILE A 97 -7.80 6.17 -0.66
CA ILE A 97 -7.42 7.14 -1.70
C ILE A 97 -6.16 6.67 -2.46
N VAL A 98 -5.16 6.17 -1.74
CA VAL A 98 -3.92 5.66 -2.35
C VAL A 98 -4.20 4.45 -3.23
N ILE A 99 -5.05 3.51 -2.78
CA ILE A 99 -5.44 2.35 -3.60
C ILE A 99 -6.12 2.81 -4.90
N GLU A 100 -7.02 3.78 -4.83
CA GLU A 100 -7.78 4.26 -6.00
C GLU A 100 -6.92 5.06 -6.99
N ALA A 101 -5.98 5.85 -6.47
CA ALA A 101 -4.97 6.50 -7.30
C ALA A 101 -4.08 5.48 -8.02
N TYR A 102 -3.66 4.41 -7.33
CA TYR A 102 -2.93 3.31 -7.96
C TYR A 102 -3.75 2.58 -9.03
N ARG A 103 -5.02 2.27 -8.75
CA ARG A 103 -5.93 1.67 -9.74
C ARG A 103 -6.02 2.53 -10.99
N THR A 104 -6.15 3.84 -10.82
CA THR A 104 -6.16 4.80 -11.93
C THR A 104 -4.89 4.66 -12.78
N LEU A 105 -3.72 4.54 -12.16
CA LEU A 105 -2.45 4.35 -12.89
C LEU A 105 -2.37 2.97 -13.58
N ARG A 106 -2.72 1.90 -12.86
CA ARG A 106 -2.63 0.51 -13.33
C ARG A 106 -3.59 0.24 -14.49
N ASP A 107 -4.85 0.62 -14.30
CA ASP A 107 -5.94 0.30 -15.22
C ASP A 107 -6.05 1.32 -16.37
N ARG A 108 -5.08 2.24 -16.46
CA ARG A 108 -5.06 3.37 -17.41
C ARG A 108 -6.39 4.12 -17.37
N GLY A 109 -6.77 4.50 -16.16
CA GLY A 109 -7.94 5.33 -15.90
C GLY A 109 -7.88 6.65 -16.66
N PRO A 110 -8.94 7.46 -16.59
CA PRO A 110 -9.08 8.66 -17.42
C PRO A 110 -8.06 9.77 -17.10
N TYR A 111 -7.26 9.61 -16.04
CA TYR A 111 -6.30 10.60 -15.56
C TYR A 111 -4.87 10.24 -15.98
N PRO A 112 -4.09 11.21 -16.50
CA PRO A 112 -2.70 10.97 -16.86
C PRO A 112 -1.83 10.81 -15.60
N ALA A 113 -0.73 10.07 -15.72
CA ALA A 113 0.09 9.66 -14.57
C ALA A 113 0.71 10.85 -13.82
N ASP A 114 1.11 11.89 -14.53
CA ASP A 114 1.66 13.11 -13.95
C ASP A 114 0.64 13.86 -13.09
N GLN A 115 -0.64 13.82 -13.45
CA GLN A 115 -1.72 14.38 -12.66
C GLN A 115 -1.95 13.57 -11.38
N VAL A 116 -1.99 12.24 -11.47
CA VAL A 116 -2.16 11.37 -10.29
C VAL A 116 -1.00 11.53 -9.32
N LEU A 117 0.24 11.64 -9.82
CA LEU A 117 1.41 11.86 -8.97
C LEU A 117 1.37 13.23 -8.29
N ARG A 118 0.96 14.30 -8.99
CA ARG A 118 0.77 15.63 -8.38
C ARG A 118 -0.25 15.62 -7.26
N ASP A 119 -1.31 14.84 -7.42
CA ASP A 119 -2.35 14.69 -6.41
C ASP A 119 -1.85 14.00 -5.14
N LEU A 120 -0.82 13.14 -5.27
CA LEU A 120 -0.22 12.35 -4.20
C LEU A 120 1.15 12.87 -3.71
N LEU A 121 1.69 13.92 -4.32
CA LEU A 121 3.10 14.35 -4.18
C LEU A 121 3.46 14.86 -2.76
N THR A 122 2.49 15.01 -1.87
CA THR A 122 2.68 15.29 -0.43
C THR A 122 2.84 14.03 0.44
N ILE A 123 2.83 12.84 -0.14
CA ILE A 123 2.94 11.58 0.62
C ILE A 123 4.41 11.24 0.92
N LEU A 124 4.79 11.35 2.20
CA LEU A 124 5.99 10.69 2.70
C LEU A 124 5.71 9.18 2.78
N PHE A 125 6.43 8.38 2.00
CA PHE A 125 6.50 6.91 2.05
C PHE A 125 5.16 6.13 1.96
N SER A 126 4.84 5.64 0.76
CA SER A 126 3.89 4.54 0.56
C SER A 126 4.63 3.30 0.03
N GLN A 127 4.46 2.15 0.68
CA GLN A 127 4.88 0.86 0.14
C GLN A 127 3.66 0.18 -0.46
N MET A 128 3.65 0.09 -1.78
CA MET A 128 2.60 -0.58 -2.53
C MET A 128 3.08 -1.96 -2.96
N MET A 129 2.38 -3.01 -2.56
CA MET A 129 2.68 -4.37 -2.99
C MET A 129 1.45 -4.95 -3.69
N GLN A 130 1.61 -5.26 -4.97
CA GLN A 130 0.62 -6.05 -5.71
C GLN A 130 1.04 -7.51 -5.63
N ILE A 131 0.08 -8.39 -5.36
CA ILE A 131 0.24 -9.85 -5.47
C ILE A 131 -0.17 -10.27 -6.89
#